data_AF-A0A5K0W7B8-F1
#
_entry.id   AF-A0A5K0W7B8-F1
#
_cell.length_a   1.000
_cell.length_b   1.000
_cell.length_c   1.000
_cell.angle_alpha   90.00
_cell.angle_beta   90.00
_cell.angle_gamma   90.00
#
_symmetry.space_group_name_H-M   'P 1'
#
loop_
_entity.id
_entity.type
_entity.pdbx_description
1 polymer ?
#
loop_
_entity_poly.entity_id
_entity_poly.type
_entity_poly.pdbx_seq_one_letter_code
_entity_poly.pdbx_strand_id
1 'polypeptide(L)'
;GTWNEGGTCHDNRQPQTNSTRLEAEPWHNEIIHDTIKQMKHVSENVIFLNITYLTEFRNDGHPSLHREPGTPEPIIEDCSHWCLPGVPDAWNEILYAHLLSSGYRIRRQRDEGRLNV
;
A
#
# COMPACT_ATOMS: atom_id res chain seq x y z
N GLY A 1 8.09 4.68 -14.79
CA GLY A 1 8.62 6.04 -14.99
C GLY A 1 7.94 7.01 -14.03
N THR A 2 8.30 8.29 -14.07
CA THR A 2 7.77 9.34 -13.19
C THR A 2 6.25 9.50 -13.34
N TRP A 3 5.55 9.65 -12.23
CA TRP A 3 4.07 9.67 -12.19
C TRP A 3 3.44 10.81 -13.00
N ASN A 4 4.21 11.86 -13.28
CA ASN A 4 3.79 13.12 -13.89
C ASN A 4 4.35 13.40 -15.29
N GLU A 5 5.26 12.57 -15.81
CA GLU A 5 5.92 12.81 -17.12
C GLU A 5 5.57 11.76 -18.16
N GLY A 6 4.64 10.83 -17.85
CA GLY A 6 4.37 9.69 -18.71
C GLY A 6 5.49 8.67 -18.60
N GLY A 7 5.45 7.89 -17.53
CA GLY A 7 6.35 6.75 -17.36
C GLY A 7 5.94 5.55 -18.20
N THR A 8 6.90 4.72 -18.58
CA THR A 8 6.63 3.36 -19.07
C THR A 8 6.82 2.33 -17.96
N CYS A 9 5.97 1.31 -17.95
CA CYS A 9 6.00 0.16 -17.05
C CYS A 9 5.54 -1.14 -17.72
N HIS A 10 5.11 -1.15 -18.99
CA HIS A 10 4.65 -2.35 -19.72
C HIS A 10 5.68 -3.49 -19.82
N ASP A 11 6.97 -3.15 -19.74
CA ASP A 11 8.07 -4.12 -19.80
C ASP A 11 8.36 -4.78 -18.44
N ASN A 12 7.86 -4.22 -17.35
CA ASN A 12 8.04 -4.80 -16.01
C ASN A 12 7.02 -5.93 -15.83
N ARG A 13 7.47 -7.17 -16.02
CA ARG A 13 6.60 -8.37 -15.89
C ARG A 13 6.94 -9.24 -14.68
N GLN A 14 7.96 -8.85 -13.93
CA GLN A 14 8.43 -9.54 -12.74
C GLN A 14 8.84 -8.49 -11.70
N PRO A 15 8.73 -8.82 -10.40
CA PRO A 15 9.22 -7.95 -9.35
C PRO A 15 10.69 -7.59 -9.57
N GLN A 16 11.05 -6.37 -9.20
CA GLN A 16 12.44 -6.00 -9.07
C GLN A 16 13.11 -6.93 -8.04
N THR A 17 14.28 -7.44 -8.37
CA THR A 17 15.09 -8.26 -7.46
C THR A 17 16.38 -7.58 -7.07
N ASN A 18 16.78 -6.55 -7.81
CA ASN A 18 17.96 -5.77 -7.54
C ASN A 18 17.62 -4.50 -6.75
N SER A 19 18.02 -4.46 -5.48
CA SER A 19 17.81 -3.31 -4.60
C SER A 19 18.54 -2.04 -5.04
N THR A 20 19.58 -2.15 -5.89
CA THR A 20 20.27 -0.96 -6.41
C THR A 20 19.49 -0.22 -7.49
N ARG A 21 18.38 -0.81 -7.97
CA ARG A 21 17.47 -0.19 -8.95
C ARG A 21 16.27 0.50 -8.31
N LEU A 22 16.22 0.48 -6.98
CA LEU A 22 15.24 1.22 -6.21
C LEU A 22 15.71 2.68 -6.05
N GLU A 23 14.76 3.58 -6.10
CA GLU A 23 14.86 4.98 -5.76
C GLU A 23 15.16 5.16 -4.27
N ALA A 24 15.62 6.36 -3.93
CA ALA A 24 15.84 6.72 -2.53
C ALA A 24 14.49 6.92 -1.82
N GLU A 25 14.48 6.66 -0.51
CA GLU A 25 13.31 6.91 0.34
C GLU A 25 12.82 8.37 0.14
N PRO A 26 11.54 8.58 -0.18
CA PRO A 26 11.01 9.92 -0.35
C PRO A 26 11.10 10.72 0.95
N TRP A 27 11.64 11.94 0.91
CA TRP A 27 11.72 12.84 2.07
C TRP A 27 10.37 13.09 2.76
N HIS A 28 9.26 13.00 2.01
CA HIS A 28 7.91 13.09 2.55
C HIS A 28 7.64 12.01 3.62
N ASN A 29 8.20 10.81 3.49
CA ASN A 29 8.04 9.75 4.48
C ASN A 29 8.70 10.11 5.82
N GLU A 30 9.84 10.81 5.80
CA GLU A 30 10.47 11.33 7.01
C GLU A 30 9.56 12.33 7.72
N ILE A 31 8.95 13.25 6.97
CA ILE A 31 8.02 14.25 7.52
C ILE A 31 6.77 13.60 8.10
N ILE A 32 6.18 12.63 7.39
CA ILE A 32 5.00 11.89 7.86
C ILE A 32 5.34 11.17 9.17
N HIS A 33 6.46 10.47 9.19
CA HIS A 33 6.94 9.75 10.36
C HIS A 33 7.21 10.67 11.55
N ASP A 34 7.87 11.81 11.34
CA ASP A 34 8.19 12.77 12.40
C ASP A 34 6.94 13.49 12.91
N THR A 35 5.99 13.77 12.02
CA THR A 35 4.66 14.31 12.38
C THR A 35 3.91 13.32 13.27
N ILE A 36 3.84 12.05 12.87
CA ILE A 36 3.16 11.00 13.64
C ILE A 36 3.87 10.74 14.98
N LYS A 37 5.20 10.83 15.03
CA LYS A 37 5.95 10.77 16.29
C LYS A 37 5.55 11.88 17.25
N GLN A 38 5.34 13.11 16.77
CA GLN A 38 4.91 14.24 17.60
C GLN A 38 3.46 14.06 18.09
N MET A 39 2.61 13.37 17.32
CA MET A 39 1.24 13.05 17.71
C MET A 39 1.15 12.04 18.86
N LYS A 40 2.20 11.29 19.19
CA LYS A 40 2.21 10.31 20.30
C LYS A 40 1.91 10.91 21.68
N HIS A 41 1.99 12.24 21.82
CA HIS A 41 1.64 12.96 23.04
C HIS A 41 0.15 13.35 23.13
N VAL A 42 -0.61 13.11 22.05
CA VAL A 42 -2.05 13.36 21.93
C VAL A 42 -2.78 12.01 21.97
N SER A 43 -4.02 11.99 22.46
CA SER A 43 -4.84 10.81 22.81
C SER A 43 -5.12 9.78 21.69
N GLU A 44 -4.50 9.87 20.51
CA GLU A 44 -4.76 9.03 19.35
C GLU A 44 -3.50 8.31 18.87
N ASN A 45 -3.48 6.98 18.96
CA ASN A 45 -2.40 6.13 18.45
C ASN A 45 -2.49 6.01 16.92
N VAL A 46 -1.94 7.00 16.21
CA VAL A 46 -1.73 6.92 14.76
C VAL A 46 -0.49 6.09 14.46
N ILE A 47 -0.61 5.17 13.51
CA ILE A 47 0.48 4.25 13.12
C ILE A 47 0.75 4.45 11.64
N PHE A 48 2.00 4.81 11.33
CA PHE A 48 2.45 4.93 9.95
C PHE A 48 2.79 3.56 9.39
N LEU A 49 2.00 3.08 8.45
CA LEU A 49 2.31 1.88 7.69
C LEU A 49 3.19 2.26 6.49
N ASN A 50 4.51 2.26 6.69
CA ASN A 50 5.44 2.53 5.59
C ASN A 50 5.52 1.32 4.64
N ILE A 51 4.76 1.40 3.54
CA ILE A 51 4.71 0.41 2.47
C ILE A 51 5.66 0.73 1.30
N THR A 52 6.40 1.84 1.34
CA THR A 52 7.15 2.37 0.19
C THR A 52 8.16 1.35 -0.33
N TYR A 53 9.07 0.87 0.53
CA TYR A 53 10.13 -0.04 0.12
C TYR A 53 9.61 -1.39 -0.42
N LEU A 54 8.59 -1.97 0.22
CA LEU A 54 7.98 -3.22 -0.25
C LEU A 54 7.29 -3.03 -1.60
N THR A 55 6.58 -1.92 -1.76
CA THR A 55 5.80 -1.59 -2.95
C THR A 55 6.71 -1.33 -4.16
N GLU A 56 7.86 -0.73 -3.94
CA GLU A 56 8.78 -0.37 -4.99
C GLU A 56 9.38 -1.58 -5.73
N PHE A 57 9.55 -2.71 -5.02
CA PHE A 57 9.92 -3.96 -5.67
C PHE A 57 8.86 -4.47 -6.65
N ARG A 58 7.61 -3.97 -6.55
CA ARG A 58 6.48 -4.47 -7.34
C ARG A 58 6.18 -3.58 -8.54
N ASN A 59 7.19 -3.07 -9.22
CA ASN A 59 7.05 -2.33 -10.48
C ASN A 59 6.31 -3.11 -11.59
N ASP A 60 6.10 -4.43 -11.43
CA ASP A 60 5.29 -5.31 -12.26
C ASP A 60 3.78 -5.27 -11.97
N GLY A 61 3.37 -4.67 -10.86
CA GLY A 61 1.99 -4.69 -10.39
C GLY A 61 1.05 -3.68 -11.05
N HIS A 62 1.56 -2.87 -11.99
CA HIS A 62 0.80 -1.77 -12.60
C HIS A 62 -0.06 -2.23 -13.80
N PRO A 63 -1.22 -1.59 -14.04
CA PRO A 63 -2.05 -1.87 -15.22
C PRO A 63 -1.33 -1.54 -16.54
N SER A 64 -0.46 -0.54 -16.55
CA SER A 64 0.22 -0.04 -17.75
C SER A 64 -0.82 0.30 -18.84
N LEU A 65 -0.79 -0.37 -19.99
CA LEU A 65 -1.71 -0.16 -21.11
C LEU A 65 -3.12 -0.74 -20.85
N HIS A 66 -3.30 -1.59 -19.83
CA HIS A 66 -4.55 -2.28 -19.54
C HIS A 66 -5.46 -1.44 -18.66
N ARG A 67 -5.92 -0.31 -19.21
CA ARG A 67 -6.84 0.61 -18.53
C ARG A 67 -8.30 0.15 -18.64
N GLU A 68 -9.17 0.86 -17.96
CA GLU A 68 -10.61 0.62 -17.97
C GLU A 68 -11.19 0.62 -19.40
N PRO A 69 -12.22 -0.19 -19.68
CA PRO A 69 -12.88 -0.18 -20.98
C PRO A 69 -13.38 1.23 -21.35
N GLY A 70 -13.04 1.70 -22.55
CA GLY A 70 -13.46 3.01 -23.06
C GLY A 70 -12.43 4.12 -22.92
N THR A 71 -11.19 3.84 -22.45
CA THR A 71 -10.09 4.81 -22.53
C THR A 71 -9.81 5.18 -24.00
N PRO A 72 -9.82 6.48 -24.37
CA PRO A 72 -9.50 6.94 -25.72
C PRO A 72 -8.02 6.73 -26.06
N GLU A 73 -7.74 6.40 -27.32
CA GLU A 73 -6.37 6.32 -27.86
C GLU A 73 -5.80 7.71 -28.20
N PRO A 74 -4.48 7.94 -28.01
CA PRO A 74 -3.46 6.98 -27.57
C PRO A 74 -3.49 6.74 -26.05
N ILE A 75 -3.46 5.48 -25.64
CA ILE A 75 -3.43 5.11 -24.21
C ILE A 75 -2.08 5.51 -23.59
N ILE A 76 -2.15 6.40 -22.60
CA ILE A 76 -1.02 6.70 -21.70
C ILE A 76 -0.97 5.60 -20.63
N GLU A 77 0.20 4.98 -20.47
CA GLU A 77 0.41 3.92 -19.47
C GLU A 77 0.08 4.39 -18.05
N ASP A 78 -0.65 3.55 -17.31
CA ASP A 78 -0.87 3.74 -15.89
C ASP A 78 0.24 3.04 -15.08
N CYS A 79 1.19 3.81 -14.56
CA CYS A 79 2.24 3.34 -13.66
C CYS A 79 2.06 3.86 -12.22
N SER A 80 0.86 4.34 -11.88
CA SER A 80 0.55 4.90 -10.55
C SER A 80 -0.47 4.05 -9.79
N HIS A 81 -1.39 3.41 -10.51
CA HIS A 81 -2.37 2.49 -9.96
C HIS A 81 -1.88 1.05 -9.98
N TRP A 82 -2.65 0.15 -9.37
CA TRP A 82 -2.30 -1.25 -9.19
C TRP A 82 -3.38 -2.15 -9.77
N CYS A 83 -2.95 -3.23 -10.42
CA CYS A 83 -3.83 -4.34 -10.76
C CYS A 83 -4.39 -5.00 -9.49
N LEU A 84 -5.60 -5.55 -9.62
CA LEU A 84 -6.22 -6.42 -8.62
C LEU A 84 -6.56 -7.78 -9.25
N PRO A 85 -6.26 -8.91 -8.58
CA PRO A 85 -5.50 -9.02 -7.33
C PRO A 85 -4.03 -8.57 -7.50
N GLY A 86 -3.40 -8.05 -6.44
CA GLY A 86 -2.05 -7.47 -6.56
C GLY A 86 -1.50 -6.80 -5.31
N VAL A 87 -0.70 -5.74 -5.53
CA VAL A 87 0.06 -5.05 -4.48
C VAL A 87 -0.82 -4.51 -3.33
N PRO A 88 -2.02 -3.94 -3.58
CA PRO A 88 -2.90 -3.50 -2.50
C PRO A 88 -3.38 -4.64 -1.58
N ASP A 89 -3.43 -5.89 -2.06
CA ASP A 89 -3.79 -7.03 -1.22
C ASP A 89 -2.72 -7.28 -0.15
N ALA A 90 -1.43 -7.16 -0.51
CA ALA A 90 -0.33 -7.27 0.45
C ALA A 90 -0.36 -6.14 1.50
N TRP A 91 -0.72 -4.91 1.11
CA TRP A 91 -0.90 -3.82 2.07
C TRP A 91 -2.03 -4.13 3.07
N ASN A 92 -3.14 -4.69 2.57
CA ASN A 92 -4.26 -5.11 3.39
C ASN A 92 -3.88 -6.26 4.34
N GLU A 93 -3.05 -7.20 3.91
CA GLU A 93 -2.54 -8.27 4.78
C GLU A 93 -1.69 -7.71 5.93
N ILE A 94 -0.81 -6.75 5.65
CA ILE A 94 0.02 -6.12 6.71
C ILE A 94 -0.85 -5.32 7.66
N LEU A 95 -1.82 -4.55 7.15
CA LEU A 95 -2.79 -3.84 7.98
C LEU A 95 -3.58 -4.80 8.86
N TYR A 96 -4.07 -5.90 8.29
CA TYR A 96 -4.83 -6.91 9.00
C TYR A 96 -4.00 -7.57 10.11
N ALA A 97 -2.77 -7.98 9.80
CA ALA A 97 -1.84 -8.53 10.79
C ALA A 97 -1.57 -7.54 11.93
N HIS A 98 -1.37 -6.26 11.59
CA HIS A 98 -1.19 -5.20 12.57
C HIS A 98 -2.42 -5.06 13.50
N LEU A 99 -3.63 -5.01 12.94
CA LEU A 99 -4.88 -4.94 13.71
C LEU A 99 -5.03 -6.14 14.66
N LEU A 100 -4.78 -7.35 14.17
CA LEU A 100 -4.81 -8.55 15.02
C LEU A 100 -3.78 -8.48 16.15
N SER A 101 -2.54 -8.07 15.86
CA SER A 101 -1.48 -7.93 16.87
C SER A 101 -1.79 -6.87 17.92
N SER A 102 -2.56 -5.84 17.54
CA SER A 102 -3.02 -4.76 18.42
C SER A 102 -4.25 -5.14 19.25
N GLY A 103 -4.73 -6.40 19.15
CA GLY A 103 -5.91 -6.85 19.86
C GLY A 103 -7.22 -6.27 19.32
N TYR A 104 -7.25 -5.80 18.07
CA TYR A 104 -8.46 -5.29 17.44
C TYR A 104 -9.50 -6.42 17.36
N ARG A 105 -10.53 -6.34 18.20
CA ARG A 105 -11.63 -7.31 18.23
C ARG A 105 -12.59 -6.98 17.10
N ILE A 106 -12.54 -7.76 16.02
CA ILE A 106 -13.63 -7.82 15.04
C ILE A 106 -14.88 -8.18 15.85
N ARG A 107 -15.87 -7.27 15.92
CA ARG A 107 -17.09 -7.45 16.72
C ARG A 107 -17.80 -8.76 16.35
N ARG A 108 -17.51 -9.82 17.10
CA ARG A 108 -18.35 -11.01 17.33
C ARG A 108 -18.04 -11.58 18.73
N GLN A 109 -18.21 -10.74 19.76
CA GLN A 109 -18.46 -11.18 21.15
C GLN A 109 -19.61 -10.36 21.76
N ARG A 110 -20.74 -10.38 21.08
CA ARG A 110 -22.10 -10.41 21.64
C ARG A 110 -22.70 -11.60 20.88
N ASP A 111 -22.90 -12.81 21.42
CA ASP A 111 -23.59 -13.18 22.64
C ASP A 111 -23.22 -14.63 23.06
N GLU A 112 -22.08 -14.88 23.71
CA GLU A 112 -21.83 -16.16 24.40
C GLU A 112 -21.12 -15.87 25.72
N GLY A 113 -21.90 -15.82 26.81
CA GLY A 113 -21.36 -15.55 28.14
C GLY A 113 -22.36 -15.07 29.19
N ARG A 114 -23.66 -15.02 28.88
CA ARG A 114 -24.72 -14.84 29.89
C ARG A 114 -25.77 -15.94 29.79
N LEU A 115 -25.34 -17.18 30.01
CA LEU A 115 -26.21 -18.26 30.45
C LEU A 115 -25.79 -18.61 31.87
N ASN A 116 -26.69 -18.29 32.80
CA ASN A 116 -26.62 -18.66 34.20
C ASN A 116 -26.63 -20.19 34.31
N VAL A 117 -25.61 -20.75 34.95
CA VAL A 117 -25.73 -21.85 35.92
C VAL A 117 -24.80 -21.51 37.07
#